data_AF-A0A4Y9QMW5-F1
#
_entry.id   AF-A0A4Y9QMW5-F1
#
_cell.length_a   1.000
_cell.length_b   1.000
_cell.length_c   1.000
_cell.angle_alpha   90.00
_cell.angle_beta   90.00
_cell.angle_gamma   90.00
#
_symmetry.space_group_name_H-M   'P 1'
#
loop_
_entity.id
_entity.type
_entity.pdbx_description
1 polymer ?
#
loop_
_entity_poly.entity_id
_entity_poly.type
_entity_poly.pdbx_seq_one_letter_code
_entity_poly.pdbx_strand_id
1 'polypeptide(L)'
;MKKILLLCTISILLSNCTEKQKEDISSNLKPIATLSEYLLESGYTKVQMEKEKSGHLHLKGKINGVDANFILDTGAGLTIIETKRKNKFNMESRAAQSTGTGAGGANLRMEDSGNNTIELGSVKIENQKLTLMNLNHVNNAFISLGIKETDGIIGADILSDNEAIIDYNNLILYLKKAEKTAN
;
A
#
# COMPACT_ATOMS: atom_id res chain seq x y z
N MET A 1 -12.82 -23.23 18.82
CA MET A 1 -12.81 -24.68 19.13
C MET A 1 -11.57 -25.44 18.61
N LYS A 2 -11.01 -25.12 17.43
CA LYS A 2 -9.79 -25.82 16.93
C LYS A 2 -8.45 -25.45 17.61
N LYS A 3 -8.34 -24.29 18.27
CA LYS A 3 -7.13 -23.89 19.04
C LYS A 3 -6.97 -24.60 20.39
N ILE A 4 -8.06 -25.10 20.98
CA ILE A 4 -8.03 -25.81 22.27
C ILE A 4 -7.60 -27.27 22.10
N LEU A 5 -7.86 -27.87 20.93
CA LEU A 5 -7.50 -29.26 20.66
C LEU A 5 -6.00 -29.47 20.40
N LEU A 6 -5.28 -28.43 19.96
CA LEU A 6 -3.83 -28.49 19.71
C LEU A 6 -2.99 -28.37 21.00
N LEU A 7 -3.51 -27.72 22.05
CA LEU A 7 -2.84 -27.69 23.35
C LEU A 7 -2.91 -29.05 24.07
N CYS A 8 -4.00 -29.79 23.90
CA CYS A 8 -4.18 -31.07 24.60
C CYS A 8 -3.26 -32.19 24.08
N THR A 9 -2.84 -32.16 22.81
CA THR A 9 -1.95 -33.21 22.26
C THR A 9 -0.49 -33.04 22.69
N ILE A 10 -0.07 -31.81 23.02
CA ILE A 10 1.29 -31.55 23.54
C ILE A 10 1.41 -32.01 25.00
N SER A 11 0.37 -31.85 25.81
CA SER A 11 0.38 -32.32 27.21
C SER A 11 0.51 -33.84 27.35
N ILE A 12 -0.01 -34.62 26.39
CA ILE A 12 0.03 -36.08 26.45
C ILE A 12 1.42 -36.63 26.08
N LEU A 13 2.19 -35.97 25.20
CA LEU A 13 3.59 -36.34 24.92
C LEU A 13 4.56 -35.96 26.06
N LEU A 14 4.23 -34.96 26.87
CA LEU A 14 5.09 -34.44 27.94
C LEU A 14 4.97 -35.20 29.27
N SER A 15 4.14 -36.24 29.34
CA SER A 15 3.97 -37.06 30.56
C SER A 15 5.12 -38.05 30.78
N ASN A 16 5.98 -38.27 29.77
CA ASN A 16 7.15 -39.17 29.83
C ASN A 16 8.50 -38.47 29.60
N CYS A 17 8.54 -37.13 29.67
CA CYS A 17 9.73 -36.34 29.39
C CYS A 17 10.28 -35.71 30.68
N THR A 18 11.58 -35.85 30.92
CA THR A 18 12.27 -35.27 32.09
C THR A 18 12.21 -33.74 32.06
N GLU A 19 12.22 -33.07 33.23
CA GLU A 19 12.15 -31.59 33.30
C GLU A 19 13.22 -30.91 32.43
N LYS A 20 14.41 -31.52 32.35
CA LYS A 20 15.54 -31.08 31.52
C LYS A 20 15.22 -31.07 30.01
N GLN A 21 14.45 -32.05 29.53
CA GLN A 21 13.99 -32.08 28.13
C GLN A 21 12.89 -31.06 27.86
N LYS A 22 12.08 -30.69 28.87
CA LYS A 22 11.06 -29.62 28.74
C LYS A 22 11.72 -28.24 28.66
N GLU A 23 12.79 -28.00 29.44
CA GLU A 23 13.60 -26.79 29.36
C GLU A 23 14.36 -26.67 28.02
N ASP A 24 14.94 -27.76 27.51
CA ASP A 24 15.60 -27.77 26.20
C ASP A 24 14.63 -27.50 25.05
N ILE A 25 13.38 -27.99 25.11
CA ILE A 25 12.37 -27.70 24.08
C ILE A 25 11.89 -26.24 24.20
N SER A 26 11.66 -25.76 25.41
CA SER A 26 11.23 -24.38 25.66
C SER A 26 12.29 -23.35 25.28
N SER A 27 13.59 -23.67 25.45
CA SER A 27 14.70 -22.76 25.13
C SER A 27 15.05 -22.73 23.64
N ASN A 28 14.70 -23.78 22.88
CA ASN A 28 14.92 -23.86 21.43
C ASN A 28 13.73 -23.43 20.57
N LEU A 29 12.56 -23.18 21.17
CA LEU A 29 11.42 -22.60 20.48
C LEU A 29 11.66 -21.10 20.28
N LYS A 30 12.12 -20.70 19.09
CA LYS A 30 12.06 -19.29 18.67
C LYS A 30 10.62 -18.80 18.82
N PRO A 31 10.37 -17.63 19.44
CA PRO A 31 9.07 -16.99 19.40
C PRO A 31 8.60 -16.91 17.95
N ILE A 32 7.33 -17.24 17.70
CA ILE A 32 6.74 -17.05 16.38
C ILE A 32 6.79 -15.55 16.09
N ALA A 33 7.66 -15.15 15.15
CA ALA A 33 7.74 -13.78 14.71
C ALA A 33 6.35 -13.31 14.26
N THR A 34 5.98 -12.11 14.68
CA THR A 34 4.76 -11.46 14.20
C THR A 34 4.84 -11.27 12.69
N LEU A 35 3.68 -11.17 12.02
CA LEU A 35 3.63 -10.87 10.58
C LEU A 35 4.47 -9.62 10.25
N SER A 36 4.37 -8.59 11.09
CA SER A 36 5.16 -7.36 10.97
C SER A 36 6.66 -7.64 11.00
N GLU A 37 7.17 -8.38 11.98
CA GLU A 37 8.59 -8.68 12.11
C GLU A 37 9.08 -9.48 10.90
N TYR A 38 8.34 -10.51 10.50
CA TYR A 38 8.68 -11.31 9.32
C TYR A 38 8.76 -10.46 8.04
N LEU A 39 7.80 -9.56 7.82
CA LEU A 39 7.79 -8.70 6.64
C LEU A 39 8.96 -7.70 6.67
N LEU A 40 9.25 -7.09 7.82
CA LEU A 40 10.40 -6.19 7.97
C LEU A 40 11.73 -6.92 7.70
N GLU A 41 11.91 -8.12 8.26
CA GLU A 41 13.08 -8.98 7.98
C GLU A 41 13.17 -9.40 6.51
N SER A 42 12.03 -9.52 5.83
CA SER A 42 11.93 -9.86 4.41
C SER A 42 12.14 -8.65 3.47
N GLY A 43 12.51 -7.49 4.02
CA GLY A 43 12.83 -6.27 3.27
C GLY A 43 11.63 -5.37 2.95
N TYR A 44 10.47 -5.60 3.57
CA TYR A 44 9.34 -4.69 3.45
C TYR A 44 9.54 -3.45 4.32
N THR A 45 8.99 -2.34 3.85
CA THR A 45 8.86 -1.08 4.57
C THR A 45 7.41 -0.86 4.95
N LYS A 46 7.18 -0.35 6.16
CA LYS A 46 5.85 0.08 6.61
C LYS A 46 5.52 1.48 6.11
N VAL A 47 4.34 1.65 5.56
CA VAL A 47 3.71 2.94 5.25
C VAL A 47 2.41 3.02 6.05
N GLN A 48 2.32 4.00 6.95
CA GLN A 48 1.13 4.20 7.76
C GLN A 48 -0.03 4.69 6.88
N MET A 49 -1.17 4.00 6.97
CA MET A 49 -2.43 4.44 6.39
C MET A 49 -3.32 5.08 7.45
N GLU A 50 -4.21 5.94 7.00
CA GLU A 50 -5.31 6.49 7.78
C GLU A 50 -6.62 6.02 7.14
N LYS A 51 -7.60 5.58 7.94
CA LYS A 51 -8.93 5.23 7.42
C LYS A 51 -9.88 6.39 7.67
N GLU A 52 -10.37 6.99 6.60
CA GLU A 52 -11.33 8.08 6.66
C GLU A 52 -12.76 7.61 6.97
N LYS A 53 -13.64 8.55 7.32
CA LYS A 53 -15.06 8.25 7.62
C LYS A 53 -15.79 7.56 6.47
N SER A 54 -15.39 7.84 5.23
CA SER A 54 -15.93 7.21 4.03
C SER A 54 -15.48 5.74 3.87
N GLY A 55 -14.56 5.27 4.70
CA GLY A 55 -13.98 3.93 4.65
C GLY A 55 -12.76 3.81 3.73
N HIS A 56 -12.43 4.84 2.97
CA HIS A 56 -11.25 4.86 2.10
C HIS A 56 -9.97 4.91 2.91
N LEU A 57 -8.93 4.25 2.40
CA LEU A 57 -7.59 4.25 2.98
C LEU A 57 -6.78 5.40 2.38
N HIS A 58 -6.28 6.29 3.21
CA HIS A 58 -5.47 7.43 2.84
C HIS A 58 -4.00 7.18 3.17
N LEU A 59 -3.14 7.69 2.30
CA LEU A 59 -1.70 7.63 2.39
C LEU A 59 -1.12 9.04 2.25
N LYS A 60 -0.08 9.32 3.05
CA LYS A 60 0.76 10.50 2.87
C LYS A 60 2.02 10.09 2.12
N GLY A 61 2.46 10.94 1.20
CA GLY A 61 3.68 10.74 0.44
C GLY A 61 4.17 12.02 -0.21
N LYS A 62 5.08 11.88 -1.16
CA LYS A 62 5.57 12.98 -1.98
C LYS A 62 5.55 12.61 -3.45
N ILE A 63 5.32 13.61 -4.30
CA ILE A 63 5.55 13.53 -5.75
C ILE A 63 6.61 14.58 -6.07
N ASN A 64 7.71 14.17 -6.70
CA ASN A 64 8.82 15.04 -7.07
C ASN A 64 9.29 15.93 -5.88
N GLY A 65 9.35 15.34 -4.68
CA GLY A 65 9.76 16.00 -3.43
C GLY A 65 8.67 16.82 -2.73
N VAL A 66 7.50 17.04 -3.36
CA VAL A 66 6.39 17.85 -2.83
C VAL A 66 5.33 16.98 -2.17
N ASP A 67 4.84 17.38 -0.99
CA ASP A 67 3.87 16.61 -0.22
C ASP A 67 2.53 16.40 -0.95
N ALA A 68 2.06 15.16 -0.91
CA ALA A 68 0.86 14.68 -1.57
C ALA A 68 0.03 13.79 -0.62
N ASN A 69 -1.29 13.89 -0.77
CA ASN A 69 -2.25 12.99 -0.12
C ASN A 69 -2.81 12.05 -1.20
N PHE A 70 -2.88 10.77 -0.90
CA PHE A 70 -3.41 9.77 -1.82
C PHE A 70 -4.53 8.99 -1.17
N ILE A 71 -5.38 8.41 -2.01
CA ILE A 71 -6.18 7.24 -1.64
C ILE A 71 -5.54 5.99 -2.22
N LEU A 72 -5.63 4.89 -1.49
CA LEU A 72 -5.24 3.57 -1.97
C LEU A 72 -6.44 2.91 -2.66
N ASP A 73 -6.30 2.56 -3.94
CA ASP A 73 -7.38 1.94 -4.72
C ASP A 73 -6.85 0.72 -5.49
N THR A 74 -7.10 -0.47 -4.95
CA THR A 74 -6.75 -1.74 -5.61
C THR A 74 -7.57 -2.00 -6.87
N GLY A 75 -8.66 -1.27 -7.10
CA GLY A 75 -9.48 -1.35 -8.30
C GLY A 75 -8.99 -0.45 -9.44
N ALA A 76 -8.09 0.51 -9.16
CA ALA A 76 -7.48 1.34 -10.18
C ALA A 76 -6.29 0.60 -10.82
N GLY A 77 -6.31 0.43 -12.15
CA GLY A 77 -5.21 -0.23 -12.87
C GLY A 77 -3.91 0.60 -12.93
N LEU A 78 -4.02 1.93 -12.82
CA LEU A 78 -2.91 2.88 -12.89
C LEU A 78 -2.98 3.85 -11.72
N THR A 79 -1.82 4.37 -11.34
CA THR A 79 -1.72 5.48 -10.39
C THR A 79 -2.10 6.77 -11.10
N ILE A 80 -3.06 7.49 -10.50
CA ILE A 80 -3.71 8.67 -11.08
C ILE A 80 -3.45 9.88 -10.21
N ILE A 81 -2.96 10.96 -10.80
CA ILE A 81 -2.78 12.25 -10.15
C ILE A 81 -3.87 13.21 -10.64
N GLU A 82 -4.42 14.03 -9.74
CA GLU A 82 -5.38 15.06 -10.13
C GLU A 82 -4.72 16.05 -11.10
N THR A 83 -5.30 16.21 -12.30
CA THR A 83 -4.78 17.10 -13.35
C THR A 83 -4.54 18.53 -12.84
N LYS A 84 -5.42 19.06 -11.96
CA LYS A 84 -5.26 20.42 -11.40
C LYS A 84 -4.02 20.57 -10.50
N ARG A 85 -3.40 19.46 -10.07
CA ARG A 85 -2.18 19.45 -9.24
C ARG A 85 -0.89 19.33 -10.06
N LYS A 86 -0.96 19.30 -11.40
CA LYS A 86 0.22 19.20 -12.28
C LYS A 86 1.34 20.19 -11.91
N ASN A 87 0.99 21.48 -11.81
CA ASN A 87 1.96 22.53 -11.49
C ASN A 87 2.47 22.43 -10.04
N LYS A 88 1.62 21.99 -9.10
CA LYS A 88 2.04 21.78 -7.69
C LYS A 88 3.20 20.78 -7.60
N PHE A 89 3.17 19.75 -8.44
CA PHE A 89 4.13 18.65 -8.42
C PHE A 89 5.24 18.77 -9.46
N ASN A 90 5.37 19.93 -10.13
CA ASN A 90 6.38 20.18 -11.18
C ASN A 90 6.38 19.08 -12.26
N MET A 91 5.18 18.65 -12.68
CA MET A 91 5.02 17.56 -13.64
C MET A 91 4.89 18.09 -15.06
N GLU A 92 5.65 17.51 -15.97
CA GLU A 92 5.47 17.68 -17.42
C GLU A 92 4.61 16.52 -17.95
N SER A 93 3.57 16.83 -18.72
CA SER A 93 2.63 15.83 -19.22
C SER A 93 2.25 16.08 -20.68
N ARG A 94 1.85 15.01 -21.36
CA ARG A 94 1.29 15.04 -22.72
C ARG A 94 -0.03 14.29 -22.76
N ALA A 95 -0.90 14.61 -23.72
CA ALA A 95 -2.14 13.86 -23.90
C ALA A 95 -1.84 12.35 -24.03
N ALA A 96 -2.57 11.53 -23.28
CA ALA A 96 -2.48 10.08 -23.40
C ALA A 96 -3.20 9.62 -24.68
N GLN A 97 -2.77 8.48 -25.24
CA GLN A 97 -3.47 7.86 -26.38
C GLN A 97 -4.75 7.14 -25.95
N SER A 98 -4.79 6.65 -24.71
CA SER A 98 -5.95 6.02 -24.11
C SER A 98 -6.79 7.02 -23.31
N THR A 99 -8.04 6.65 -23.08
CA THR A 99 -8.96 7.34 -22.17
C THR A 99 -9.22 6.50 -20.93
N GLY A 100 -9.55 7.17 -19.83
CA GLY A 100 -9.87 6.53 -18.56
C GLY A 100 -11.32 6.09 -18.51
N THR A 101 -11.58 5.06 -17.72
CA THR A 101 -12.92 4.62 -17.33
C THR A 101 -12.97 4.47 -15.82
N GLY A 102 -14.14 4.69 -15.23
CA GLY A 102 -14.36 4.52 -13.80
C GLY A 102 -15.85 4.51 -13.46
N ALA A 103 -16.17 4.31 -12.18
CA ALA A 103 -17.56 4.27 -11.71
C ALA A 103 -18.35 5.55 -12.04
N GLY A 104 -17.67 6.69 -12.24
CA GLY A 104 -18.26 7.98 -12.60
C GLY A 104 -18.38 8.25 -14.11
N GLY A 105 -17.95 7.35 -14.98
CA GLY A 105 -18.07 7.53 -16.44
C GLY A 105 -16.97 6.87 -17.27
N ALA A 106 -17.13 6.94 -18.58
CA ALA A 106 -16.16 6.46 -19.57
C ALA A 106 -15.61 7.62 -20.42
N ASN A 107 -14.55 7.36 -21.19
CA ASN A 107 -13.88 8.34 -22.07
C ASN A 107 -13.31 9.56 -21.34
N LEU A 108 -12.80 9.35 -20.12
CA LEU A 108 -12.15 10.40 -19.35
C LEU A 108 -10.83 10.78 -20.03
N ARG A 109 -10.63 12.07 -20.28
CA ARG A 109 -9.39 12.58 -20.86
C ARG A 109 -8.25 12.37 -19.85
N MET A 110 -7.16 11.78 -20.32
CA MET A 110 -5.96 11.53 -19.52
C MET A 110 -4.73 12.21 -20.14
N GLU A 111 -3.77 12.52 -19.29
CA GLU A 111 -2.43 12.92 -19.69
C GLU A 111 -1.41 11.97 -19.07
N ASP A 112 -0.32 11.67 -19.77
CA ASP A 112 0.77 10.87 -19.26
C ASP A 112 1.95 11.78 -18.89
N SER A 113 2.51 11.56 -17.70
CA SER A 113 3.74 12.20 -17.22
C SER A 113 4.80 11.15 -16.90
N GLY A 114 5.99 11.28 -17.49
CA GLY A 114 7.12 10.38 -17.26
C GLY A 114 8.13 10.96 -16.27
N ASN A 115 9.11 10.14 -15.88
CA ASN A 115 10.26 10.55 -15.07
C ASN A 115 9.89 11.17 -13.71
N ASN A 116 8.79 10.73 -13.11
CA ASN A 116 8.38 11.21 -11.79
C ASN A 116 9.02 10.38 -10.69
N THR A 117 9.12 10.98 -9.51
CA THR A 117 9.46 10.29 -8.27
C THR A 117 8.24 10.27 -7.35
N ILE A 118 7.90 9.10 -6.81
CA ILE A 118 6.94 8.95 -5.72
C ILE A 118 7.64 8.43 -4.48
N GLU A 119 7.35 9.04 -3.34
CA GLU A 119 7.82 8.58 -2.04
C GLU A 119 6.63 8.24 -1.14
N LEU A 120 6.61 7.01 -0.63
CA LEU A 120 5.62 6.51 0.33
C LEU A 120 6.37 5.98 1.55
N GLY A 121 6.31 6.69 2.67
CA GLY A 121 7.20 6.43 3.80
C GLY A 121 8.67 6.57 3.39
N SER A 122 9.48 5.54 3.63
CA SER A 122 10.88 5.49 3.17
C SER A 122 11.05 4.81 1.80
N VAL A 123 9.97 4.36 1.15
CA VAL A 123 10.05 3.76 -0.18
C VAL A 123 10.06 4.87 -1.23
N LYS A 124 11.15 4.95 -1.99
CA LYS A 124 11.32 5.86 -3.12
C LYS A 124 11.23 5.10 -4.44
N ILE A 125 10.25 5.49 -5.26
CA ILE A 125 9.96 4.92 -6.58
C ILE A 125 10.33 5.98 -7.62
N GLU A 126 11.36 5.70 -8.41
CA GLU A 126 11.94 6.64 -9.38
C GLU A 126 11.59 6.23 -10.82
N ASN A 127 11.64 7.20 -11.72
CA ASN A 127 11.33 7.03 -13.14
C ASN A 127 9.92 6.48 -13.37
N GLN A 128 8.96 6.85 -12.51
CA GLN A 128 7.59 6.37 -12.59
C GLN A 128 6.82 7.13 -13.68
N LYS A 129 6.09 6.37 -14.49
CA LYS A 129 5.05 6.91 -15.37
C LYS A 129 3.78 7.10 -14.54
N LEU A 130 3.25 8.31 -14.53
CA LEU A 130 2.01 8.66 -13.83
C LEU A 130 0.97 9.16 -14.82
N THR A 131 -0.29 8.79 -14.57
CA THR A 131 -1.43 9.26 -15.34
C THR A 131 -2.05 10.45 -14.63
N LEU A 132 -2.41 11.50 -15.35
CA LEU A 132 -3.18 12.62 -14.82
C LEU A 132 -4.61 12.53 -15.34
N MET A 133 -5.57 12.68 -14.45
CA MET A 133 -7.01 12.67 -14.76
C MET A 133 -7.75 13.62 -13.82
N ASN A 134 -8.88 14.15 -14.27
CA ASN A 134 -9.75 14.97 -13.44
C ASN A 134 -10.43 14.11 -12.35
N LEU A 135 -10.12 14.39 -11.08
CA LEU A 135 -10.67 13.72 -9.90
C LEU A 135 -11.74 14.56 -9.19
N ASN A 136 -12.31 15.58 -9.84
CA ASN A 136 -13.35 16.43 -9.22
C ASN A 136 -14.53 15.63 -8.69
N HIS A 137 -14.96 14.55 -9.36
CA HIS A 137 -16.06 13.73 -8.86
C HIS A 137 -15.73 13.10 -7.49
N VAL A 138 -14.51 12.58 -7.34
CA VAL A 138 -14.01 12.01 -6.07
C VAL A 138 -13.88 13.11 -5.02
N ASN A 139 -13.19 14.20 -5.36
CA ASN A 139 -12.92 15.30 -4.43
C ASN A 139 -14.21 16.02 -3.98
N ASN A 140 -15.20 16.19 -4.86
CA ASN A 140 -16.50 16.77 -4.48
C ASN A 140 -17.26 15.86 -3.50
N ALA A 141 -17.19 14.53 -3.67
CA ALA A 141 -17.77 13.59 -2.73
C ALA A 141 -17.04 13.58 -1.37
N PHE A 142 -15.72 13.76 -1.36
CA PHE A 142 -14.96 13.90 -0.11
C PHE A 142 -15.32 15.20 0.61
N ILE A 143 -15.37 16.32 -0.11
CA ILE A 143 -15.75 17.63 0.45
C ILE A 143 -17.16 17.57 1.06
N SER A 144 -18.14 16.93 0.40
CA SER A 144 -19.50 16.83 0.93
C SER A 144 -19.61 16.00 2.21
N LEU A 145 -18.63 15.13 2.46
CA LEU A 145 -18.49 14.34 3.70
C LEU A 145 -17.56 14.99 4.74
N GLY A 146 -17.03 16.19 4.46
CA GLY A 146 -16.06 16.89 5.32
C GLY A 146 -14.68 16.22 5.36
N ILE A 147 -14.34 15.46 4.31
CA ILE A 147 -13.05 14.78 4.13
C ILE A 147 -12.15 15.65 3.27
N LYS A 148 -10.84 15.65 3.56
CA LYS A 148 -9.86 16.39 2.78
C LYS A 148 -9.76 15.83 1.35
N GLU A 149 -9.58 16.73 0.39
CA GLU A 149 -9.31 16.34 -0.99
C GLU A 149 -8.06 15.45 -1.10
N THR A 150 -8.09 14.54 -2.06
CA THR A 150 -6.93 13.77 -2.48
C THR A 150 -6.18 14.47 -3.62
N ASP A 151 -4.85 14.35 -3.61
CA ASP A 151 -4.00 14.76 -4.72
C ASP A 151 -3.88 13.65 -5.78
N GLY A 152 -4.14 12.40 -5.42
CA GLY A 152 -4.09 11.26 -6.34
C GLY A 152 -4.63 9.95 -5.78
N ILE A 153 -4.49 8.90 -6.58
CA ILE A 153 -4.92 7.53 -6.33
C ILE A 153 -3.70 6.64 -6.58
N ILE A 154 -3.29 5.86 -5.59
CA ILE A 154 -2.27 4.80 -5.76
C ILE A 154 -2.98 3.55 -6.28
N GLY A 155 -2.62 3.15 -7.49
CA GLY A 155 -3.22 2.03 -8.22
C GLY A 155 -2.35 0.78 -8.29
N ALA A 156 -2.83 -0.20 -9.04
CA ALA A 156 -2.23 -1.53 -9.16
C ALA A 156 -0.81 -1.52 -9.74
N ASP A 157 -0.43 -0.53 -10.54
CA ASP A 157 0.93 -0.36 -11.06
C ASP A 157 1.95 -0.22 -9.92
N ILE A 158 1.77 0.76 -9.03
CA ILE A 158 2.65 0.94 -7.87
C ILE A 158 2.52 -0.22 -6.89
N LEU A 159 1.31 -0.72 -6.66
CA LEU A 159 1.09 -1.79 -5.69
C LEU A 159 1.73 -3.11 -6.11
N SER A 160 1.62 -3.48 -7.38
CA SER A 160 2.19 -4.72 -7.90
C SER A 160 3.71 -4.61 -8.04
N ASP A 161 4.21 -3.49 -8.57
CA ASP A 161 5.65 -3.26 -8.74
C ASP A 161 6.42 -3.15 -7.40
N ASN A 162 5.71 -3.02 -6.29
CA ASN A 162 6.29 -2.94 -4.95
C ASN A 162 5.76 -4.03 -4.00
N GLU A 163 5.31 -5.16 -4.57
CA GLU A 163 4.86 -6.37 -3.85
C GLU A 163 3.90 -6.08 -2.68
N ALA A 164 3.01 -5.12 -2.84
CA ALA A 164 2.26 -4.52 -1.74
C ALA A 164 1.45 -5.53 -0.91
N ILE A 165 1.53 -5.40 0.42
CA ILE A 165 0.67 -6.14 1.37
C ILE A 165 -0.11 -5.13 2.19
N ILE A 166 -1.44 -5.27 2.20
CA ILE A 166 -2.36 -4.38 2.91
C ILE A 166 -2.79 -5.05 4.22
N ASP A 167 -2.27 -4.54 5.33
CA ASP A 167 -2.75 -4.91 6.67
C ASP A 167 -3.84 -3.92 7.09
N TYR A 168 -5.08 -4.31 6.82
CA TYR A 168 -6.25 -3.49 7.09
C TYR A 168 -6.54 -3.34 8.59
N ASN A 169 -6.14 -4.32 9.41
CA ASN A 169 -6.39 -4.28 10.86
C ASN A 169 -5.49 -3.23 11.53
N ASN A 170 -4.21 -3.20 11.15
CA ASN A 170 -3.24 -2.27 11.72
C ASN A 170 -3.11 -0.97 10.90
N LEU A 171 -3.82 -0.87 9.77
CA LEU A 171 -3.74 0.22 8.80
C LEU A 171 -2.31 0.46 8.32
N ILE A 172 -1.62 -0.61 7.94
CA ILE A 172 -0.26 -0.56 7.41
C ILE A 172 -0.26 -1.08 5.98
N LEU A 173 0.29 -0.28 5.07
CA LEU A 173 0.69 -0.74 3.75
C LEU A 173 2.17 -1.14 3.82
N TYR A 174 2.46 -2.41 3.58
CA TYR A 174 3.83 -2.89 3.43
C TYR A 174 4.22 -2.83 1.97
N LEU A 175 5.35 -2.21 1.66
CA LEU A 175 5.91 -2.11 0.31
C LEU A 175 7.33 -2.66 0.30
N LYS A 176 7.68 -3.41 -0.72
CA LYS A 176 9.03 -3.91 -0.96
C LYS A 176 9.40 -3.56 -2.39
N LYS A 177 10.49 -2.82 -2.57
CA LYS A 177 10.97 -2.48 -3.92
C LYS A 177 11.25 -3.78 -4.67
N ALA A 178 10.51 -4.07 -5.74
CA ALA A 178 10.82 -5.21 -6.57
C ALA A 178 12.21 -4.98 -7.19
N GLU A 179 13.06 -6.02 -7.16
CA GLU A 179 14.26 -6.00 -7.99
C GLU A 179 13.78 -6.00 -9.44
N LYS A 180 14.07 -4.92 -10.18
CA LYS A 180 13.82 -4.92 -11.62
C LYS A 180 14.73 -5.97 -12.23
N THR A 181 14.20 -7.15 -12.53
CA THR A 181 14.87 -8.11 -13.39
C THR A 181 15.06 -7.42 -14.74
N ALA A 182 16.32 -7.19 -15.12
CA ALA A 182 16.64 -6.72 -16.46
C ALA A 182 16.19 -7.80 -17.44
N ASN A 183 15.12 -7.53 -18.18
CA ASN A 183 14.71 -8.31 -19.35
C ASN A 183 15.32 -7.69 -20.60
#